data_AF-A0A1F4HJG2-F1
#
_entry.id   AF-A0A1F4HJG2-F1
#
_cell.length_a   1.000
_cell.length_b   1.000
_cell.length_c   1.000
_cell.angle_alpha   90.00
_cell.angle_beta   90.00
_cell.angle_gamma   90.00
#
_symmetry.space_group_name_H-M   'P 1'
#
loop_
_entity.id
_entity.type
_entity.pdbx_description
1 polymer ?
#
loop_
_entity_poly.entity_id
_entity_poly.type
_entity_poly.pdbx_seq_one_letter_code
_entity_poly.pdbx_strand_id
1 'polypeptide(L)' 'MLCAPAGQALPATLAVDADMPAHRHGMNYRATVQALGDGRYLAEGLMFHMPGRWRVMFELPAAAGQPALRLAHEIEVR' A
#
# COMPACT_ATOMS: atom_id res chain seq x y z
N MET A 1 1.49 -7.90 5.08
CA MET A 1 0.21 -8.39 5.63
C MET A 1 -0.49 -7.20 6.27
N LEU A 2 -1.78 -7.00 6.00
CA LEU A 2 -2.58 -6.04 6.75
C LEU A 2 -3.24 -6.78 7.91
N CYS A 3 -3.15 -6.21 9.11
CA CYS A 3 -3.79 -6.74 10.30
C CYS A 3 -4.93 -5.79 10.69
N ALA A 4 -6.13 -6.32 10.87
CA ALA A 4 -7.21 -5.54 11.44
C ALA A 4 -7.08 -5.48 12.97
N PRO A 5 -7.50 -4.38 13.62
CA PRO A 5 -7.76 -4.37 15.04
C PRO A 5 -8.71 -5.52 15.45
N ALA A 6 -8.61 -5.96 16.70
CA ALA A 6 -9.44 -7.05 17.21
C ALA A 6 -10.94 -6.75 17.01
N GLY A 7 -11.66 -7.68 16.39
CA GLY A 7 -13.10 -7.56 16.11
C GLY A 7 -13.47 -6.73 14.87
N GLN A 8 -12.49 -6.25 14.10
CA GLN A 8 -12.73 -5.56 12.82
C GLN A 8 -12.38 -6.43 11.62
N ALA A 9 -13.23 -6.39 10.60
CA ALA A 9 -12.91 -6.94 9.30
C ALA A 9 -11.95 -6.01 8.55
N LEU A 10 -11.05 -6.58 7.76
CA LEU A 10 -10.30 -5.81 6.77
C LEU A 10 -11.24 -5.36 5.65
N PRO A 11 -11.03 -4.17 5.07
CA PRO A 11 -11.79 -3.73 3.90
C PRO A 11 -11.56 -4.69 2.72
N ALA A 12 -12.58 -4.82 1.87
CA ALA A 12 -12.55 -5.70 0.71
C ALA A 12 -11.58 -5.25 -0.39
N THR A 13 -11.16 -3.98 -0.36
CA THR A 13 -10.34 -3.35 -1.40
C THR A 13 -9.15 -2.65 -0.78
N LEU A 14 -8.01 -2.70 -1.47
CA LEU A 14 -6.77 -2.06 -1.10
C LEU A 14 -6.16 -1.42 -2.36
N ALA A 15 -5.77 -0.14 -2.27
CA ALA A 15 -4.90 0.50 -3.24
C ALA A 15 -3.48 0.61 -2.66
N VAL A 16 -2.48 0.44 -3.54
CA VAL A 16 -1.06 0.56 -3.18
C VAL A 16 -0.40 1.50 -4.18
N ASP A 17 0.40 2.43 -3.66
CA ASP A 17 1.22 3.36 -4.43
C ASP A 17 2.58 3.53 -3.74
N ALA A 18 3.53 4.21 -4.38
CA ALA A 18 4.81 4.52 -3.77
C ALA A 18 5.39 5.85 -4.28
N ASP A 19 6.20 6.49 -3.45
CA ASP A 19 6.98 7.67 -3.83
C ASP A 19 8.42 7.61 -3.32
N MET A 20 9.29 8.42 -3.93
CA MET A 20 10.67 8.60 -3.51
C MET A 20 10.86 10.04 -3.02
N PRO A 21 10.76 10.31 -1.70
CA PRO A 21 10.78 11.68 -1.18
C PRO A 21 12.03 12.47 -1.58
N ALA A 22 13.18 11.80 -1.65
CA ALA A 22 14.46 12.41 -2.07
C ALA A 22 14.41 12.96 -3.50
N HIS A 23 13.59 12.37 -4.37
CA HIS A 23 13.42 12.75 -5.77
C HIS A 23 12.10 13.44 -6.08
N ARG A 24 11.24 13.64 -5.06
CA ARG A 24 9.98 14.40 -5.15
C ARG A 24 9.06 13.92 -6.28
N HIS A 25 9.02 12.60 -6.47
CA HIS A 25 8.26 11.94 -7.53
C HIS A 25 7.59 10.68 -6.98
N GLY A 26 6.37 10.41 -7.46
CA GLY A 26 5.58 9.22 -7.13
C GLY A 26 5.79 8.07 -8.11
N MET A 27 4.93 7.06 -8.12
CA MET A 27 5.06 5.99 -9.10
C MET A 27 4.56 6.44 -10.48
N ASN A 28 5.29 6.10 -11.54
CA ASN A 28 4.84 6.35 -12.92
C ASN A 28 3.76 5.36 -13.39
N TYR A 29 3.65 4.25 -12.67
CA TYR A 29 2.75 3.14 -12.97
C TYR A 29 1.75 2.96 -11.84
N ARG A 30 0.54 2.54 -12.19
CA ARG A 30 -0.46 2.15 -11.19
C ARG A 30 -0.28 0.68 -10.86
N ALA A 31 -0.08 0.36 -9.58
CA ALA A 31 0.00 -1.02 -9.14
C ALA A 31 -1.35 -1.73 -9.32
N THR A 32 -1.30 -3.00 -9.72
CA THR A 32 -2.46 -3.90 -9.65
C THR A 32 -2.42 -4.64 -8.33
N VAL A 33 -3.55 -4.70 -7.63
CA VAL A 33 -3.63 -5.33 -6.30
C VAL A 33 -4.62 -6.49 -6.34
N GLN A 34 -4.14 -7.68 -6.00
CA GLN A 34 -4.94 -8.89 -5.86
C GLN A 34 -5.02 -9.30 -4.40
N ALA A 35 -6.23 -9.51 -3.88
CA ALA A 35 -6.43 -10.11 -2.56
C ALA A 35 -6.13 -11.61 -2.62
N LEU A 36 -5.28 -12.10 -1.70
CA LEU A 36 -4.90 -13.51 -1.58
C LEU A 36 -5.62 -14.22 -0.42
N GLY A 37 -6.49 -13.52 0.32
CA GLY A 37 -7.13 -13.99 1.54
C GLY A 37 -6.29 -13.73 2.80
N ASP A 38 -6.92 -13.84 3.98
CA ASP A 38 -6.28 -13.67 5.31
C ASP A 38 -5.45 -12.38 5.46
N GLY A 39 -5.93 -11.27 4.91
CA GLY A 39 -5.21 -9.98 4.94
C GLY A 39 -3.91 -9.94 4.14
N ARG A 40 -3.69 -10.92 3.26
CA ARG A 40 -2.58 -10.95 2.30
C ARG A 40 -3.03 -10.40 0.96
N TYR A 41 -2.14 -9.64 0.33
CA TYR A 41 -2.34 -9.00 -0.96
C TYR A 41 -1.06 -9.14 -1.77
N LEU A 42 -1.22 -9.35 -3.08
CA LEU A 42 -0.15 -9.24 -4.05
C LEU A 42 -0.30 -7.89 -4.75
N ALA A 43 0.73 -7.04 -4.68
CA ALA A 43 0.79 -5.79 -5.42
C ALA A 43 1.86 -5.92 -6.51
N GLU A 44 1.44 -5.79 -7.77
CA GLU A 44 2.29 -5.94 -8.95
C GLU A 44 2.39 -4.62 -9.71
N GLY A 45 3.50 -4.41 -10.43
CA GLY A 45 3.73 -3.20 -11.23
C GLY A 45 4.36 -2.03 -10.47
N LEU A 46 4.73 -2.22 -9.20
CA LEU A 46 5.60 -1.28 -8.48
C LEU A 46 7.01 -1.34 -9.08
N MET A 47 7.57 -0.18 -9.42
CA MET A 47 8.85 -0.07 -10.11
C MET A 47 9.79 0.92 -9.42
N PHE A 48 10.75 0.40 -8.67
CA PHE A 48 11.72 1.18 -7.91
C PHE A 48 12.99 1.45 -8.74
N HIS A 49 12.92 2.43 -9.66
CA HIS A 49 13.99 2.68 -10.64
C HIS A 49 15.34 3.12 -10.04
N MET A 50 15.36 3.64 -8.81
CA MET A 50 16.58 4.17 -8.20
C MET A 50 16.74 3.64 -6.77
N PRO A 51 17.99 3.32 -6.36
CA PRO A 51 18.28 2.94 -4.99
C PRO A 51 18.03 4.12 -4.04
N GLY A 52 17.70 3.79 -2.79
CA GLY A 52 17.43 4.74 -1.72
C GLY A 52 16.10 4.48 -1.01
N ARG A 53 15.67 5.47 -0.22
CA ARG A 53 14.42 5.43 0.52
C ARG A 53 13.21 5.67 -0.36
N TRP A 54 12.30 4.72 -0.34
CA TRP A 54 10.97 4.82 -0.92
C TRP A 54 9.92 4.71 0.18
N ARG A 55 8.79 5.40 0.02
CA ARG A 55 7.60 5.21 0.84
C ARG A 55 6.59 4.43 0.02
N VAL A 56 6.06 3.37 0.60
CA VAL A 56 4.93 2.61 0.06
C VAL A 56 3.69 3.05 0.84
N MET A 57 2.70 3.56 0.12
CA MET A 57 1.43 4.00 0.68
C MET A 57 0.36 2.94 0.42
N PHE A 58 -0.43 2.66 1.45
CA PHE A 58 -1.57 1.76 1.41
C PHE A 58 -2.83 2.56 1.69
N GLU A 59 -3.77 2.51 0.76
CA GLU A 59 -5.05 3.21 0.85
C GLU A 59 -6.18 2.20 1.02
N LEU A 60 -6.81 2.27 2.19
CA LEU A 60 -7.93 1.43 2.59
C LEU A 60 -9.18 2.31 2.51
N PRO A 61 -10.09 2.07 1.55
CA PRO A 61 -11.35 2.80 1.47
C PRO A 61 -12.21 2.59 2.72
N ALA A 62 -13.12 3.52 2.96
CA ALA A 62 -14.11 3.36 4.03
C ALA A 62 -14.93 2.08 3.80
N ALA A 63 -15.14 1.32 4.87
CA ALA A 63 -15.95 0.10 4.90
C ALA A 63 -16.91 0.19 6.09
N ALA A 64 -18.03 -0.54 6.09
CA ALA A 64 -19.13 -0.39 7.05
C ALA A 64 -18.70 -0.06 8.50
N GLY A 65 -18.87 1.20 8.92
CA GLY A 65 -18.53 1.69 10.26
C GLY A 65 -17.06 2.07 10.50
N GLN A 66 -16.20 1.97 9.49
CA GLN A 66 -14.78 2.34 9.53
C GLN A 66 -14.45 3.47 8.54
N PRO A 67 -13.70 4.49 8.97
CA PRO A 67 -13.24 5.54 8.09
C PRO A 67 -12.21 5.01 7.08
N ALA A 68 -12.01 5.74 5.98
CA ALA A 68 -10.88 5.48 5.10
C ALA A 68 -9.56 5.66 5.88
N LEU A 69 -8.59 4.79 5.61
CA LEU A 69 -7.30 4.78 6.28
C LEU A 69 -6.18 4.86 5.24
N ARG A 70 -5.16 5.68 5.53
CA ARG A 70 -3.93 5.74 4.77
C ARG A 70 -2.78 5.33 5.67
N LEU A 71 -2.05 4.29 5.27
CA LEU A 71 -0.85 3.82 5.95
C LEU A 71 0.36 4.08 5.04
N ALA A 72 1.52 4.35 5.62
CA ALA A 72 2.76 4.48 4.89
C ALA A 72 3.84 3.63 5.55
N HIS A 73 4.67 2.99 4.74
CA HIS A 73 5.82 2.22 5.18
C HIS A 73 7.05 2.61 4.38
N GLU A 74 8.18 2.82 5.04
CA GLU A 74 9.43 3.14 4.35
C GLU A 74 10.23 1.88 4.08
N ILE A 75 10.79 1.79 2.88
CA ILE A 75 11.69 0.72 2.47
C ILE A 75 12.98 1.31 1.92
N GLU A 76 14.10 0.62 2.15
CA GLU A 76 15.38 0.93 1.54
C GLU A 76 15.61 -0.02 0.36
N VAL A 77 15.66 0.54 -0.86
CA VAL A 77 15.99 -0.20 -2.08
C VAL A 77 17.50 -0.07 -2.30
N ARG A 78 18.19 -1.20 -2.46
CA ARG A 78 19.65 -1.26 -2.66
C ARG A 78 20.00 -1.58 -4.10
#